data_AF-A0A3D0PFU7-F1
#
_entry.id   AF-A0A3D0PFU7-F1
#
_cell.length_a   1.000
_cell.length_b   1.000
_cell.length_c   1.000
_cell.angle_alpha   90.00
_cell.angle_beta   90.00
_cell.angle_gamma   90.00
#
_symmetry.space_group_name_H-M   'P 1'
#
loop_
_entity.id
_entity.type
_entity.pdbx_description
1 polymer ?
#
loop_
_entity_poly.entity_id
_entity_poly.type
_entity_poly.pdbx_seq_one_letter_code
_entity_poly.pdbx_strand_id
1 'polypeptide(L)'
;DADLTQAFSKFIESNPQIHPLALGNVNRIHNLIRILAKRLLKSHRAPLRDDEIEKIVDYFTEKLYSHQYFIGRKEAREDLGLRTVMNADAVLTESITKLYDEYRSAMKLDETVWNPENELGTNAVQNKKDYSIAFIESRDVSNQFQLSIEYRKQQVPVMAQTPQGQVQIAQDQVAWRIVEQGWR
;
A
#
# COMPACT_ATOMS: atom_id res chain seq x y z
N ASP A 1 16.07 -29.58 14.38
CA ASP A 1 16.46 -28.76 13.21
C ASP A 1 16.95 -29.53 11.98
N ALA A 2 17.28 -30.82 12.06
CA ALA A 2 17.60 -31.62 10.87
C ALA A 2 16.42 -31.75 9.88
N ASP A 3 15.20 -31.90 10.39
CA ASP A 3 13.99 -32.05 9.57
C ASP A 3 13.62 -30.78 8.78
N LEU A 4 13.78 -29.59 9.38
CA LEU A 4 13.56 -28.30 8.71
C LEU A 4 14.56 -28.08 7.59
N THR A 5 15.83 -28.44 7.83
CA THR A 5 16.89 -28.38 6.80
C THR A 5 16.59 -29.35 5.65
N GLN A 6 16.13 -30.56 5.96
CA GLN A 6 15.76 -31.55 4.94
C GLN A 6 14.52 -31.12 4.13
N ALA A 7 13.50 -30.56 4.79
CA ALA A 7 12.32 -30.02 4.13
C ALA A 7 12.67 -28.84 3.22
N PHE A 8 13.57 -27.95 3.67
CA PHE A 8 14.06 -26.83 2.90
C PHE A 8 14.82 -27.28 1.65
N SER A 9 15.72 -28.25 1.77
CA SER A 9 16.45 -28.81 0.62
C SER A 9 15.49 -29.42 -0.42
N LYS A 10 14.51 -30.21 0.03
CA LYS A 10 13.47 -30.78 -0.85
C LYS A 10 12.61 -29.70 -1.54
N PHE A 11 12.34 -28.58 -0.86
CA PHE A 11 11.60 -27.47 -1.44
C PHE A 11 12.41 -26.76 -2.54
N ILE A 12 13.69 -26.51 -2.33
CA ILE A 12 14.58 -25.93 -3.35
C ILE A 12 14.73 -26.88 -4.56
N GLU A 13 14.85 -28.20 -4.30
CA GLU A 13 14.91 -29.22 -5.36
C GLU A 13 13.61 -29.28 -6.19
N SER A 14 12.45 -29.13 -5.55
CA SER A 14 11.14 -29.16 -6.23
C SER A 14 10.74 -27.85 -6.90
N ASN A 15 11.36 -26.72 -6.53
CA ASN A 15 11.14 -25.41 -7.13
C ASN A 15 12.46 -24.68 -7.40
N PRO A 16 13.24 -25.10 -8.42
CA PRO A 16 14.57 -24.55 -8.72
C PRO A 16 14.55 -23.07 -9.13
N GLN A 17 13.37 -22.48 -9.38
CA GLN A 17 13.20 -21.05 -9.63
C GLN A 17 13.27 -20.19 -8.36
N ILE A 18 13.09 -20.79 -7.17
CA ILE A 18 13.18 -20.05 -5.91
C ILE A 18 14.62 -20.11 -5.40
N HIS A 19 15.34 -19.00 -5.59
CA HIS A 19 16.72 -18.90 -5.15
C HIS A 19 16.82 -18.88 -3.61
N PRO A 20 17.69 -19.67 -2.96
CA PRO A 20 17.82 -19.69 -1.49
C PRO A 20 18.05 -18.30 -0.86
N LEU A 21 18.79 -17.43 -1.54
CA LEU A 21 18.97 -16.02 -1.12
C LEU A 21 17.66 -15.23 -1.04
N ALA A 22 16.67 -15.52 -1.89
CA ALA A 22 15.38 -14.86 -1.84
C ALA A 22 14.64 -15.22 -0.55
N LEU A 23 14.67 -16.49 -0.12
CA LEU A 23 14.09 -16.93 1.15
C LEU A 23 14.82 -16.32 2.35
N GLY A 24 16.15 -16.26 2.30
CA GLY A 24 16.94 -15.55 3.31
C GLY A 24 16.60 -14.05 3.38
N ASN A 25 16.36 -13.40 2.24
CA ASN A 25 15.91 -12.00 2.18
C ASN A 25 14.53 -11.81 2.79
N VAL A 26 13.56 -12.67 2.46
CA VAL A 26 12.22 -12.63 3.07
C VAL A 26 12.30 -12.73 4.58
N ASN A 27 13.09 -13.68 5.11
CA ASN A 27 13.28 -13.83 6.55
C ASN A 27 13.92 -12.59 7.19
N ARG A 28 14.93 -11.99 6.55
CA ARG A 28 15.56 -10.74 7.05
C ARG A 28 14.58 -9.57 7.07
N ILE A 29 13.80 -9.39 6.01
CA ILE A 29 12.79 -8.33 5.91
C ILE A 29 11.72 -8.53 6.98
N HIS A 30 11.23 -9.77 7.14
CA HIS A 30 10.25 -10.11 8.17
C HIS A 30 10.75 -9.77 9.58
N ASN A 31 11.98 -10.15 9.93
CA ASN A 31 12.58 -9.81 11.23
C ASN A 31 12.75 -8.30 11.42
N LEU A 32 13.15 -7.57 10.37
CA LEU A 32 13.28 -6.12 10.42
C LEU A 32 11.93 -5.44 10.67
N ILE A 33 10.87 -5.86 9.97
CA ILE A 33 9.50 -5.36 10.18
C ILE A 33 9.09 -5.54 11.64
N ARG A 34 9.33 -6.73 12.22
CA ARG A 34 9.02 -7.01 13.64
C ARG A 34 9.78 -6.07 14.58
N ILE A 35 11.08 -5.87 14.37
CA ILE A 35 11.89 -4.95 15.19
C ILE A 35 11.38 -3.51 15.11
N LEU A 36 11.08 -3.04 13.90
CA LEU A 36 10.58 -1.68 13.68
C LEU A 36 9.20 -1.49 14.31
N ALA A 37 8.28 -2.44 14.14
CA ALA A 37 6.96 -2.40 14.75
C ALA A 37 7.04 -2.31 16.28
N LYS A 38 7.90 -3.13 16.91
CA LYS A 38 8.15 -3.06 18.36
C LYS A 38 8.67 -1.70 18.80
N ARG A 39 9.63 -1.13 18.06
CA ARG A 39 10.19 0.20 18.37
C ARG A 39 9.15 1.31 18.26
N LEU A 40 8.30 1.26 17.23
CA LEU A 40 7.21 2.22 17.05
C LEU A 40 6.17 2.11 18.18
N LEU A 41 5.77 0.91 18.56
CA LEU A 41 4.82 0.74 19.68
C LEU A 41 5.40 1.22 21.02
N LYS A 42 6.73 1.07 21.23
CA LYS A 42 7.43 1.59 22.41
C LYS A 42 7.57 3.11 22.45
N SER A 43 7.40 3.82 21.32
CA SER A 43 7.46 5.29 21.31
C SER A 43 6.13 5.95 21.68
N HIS A 44 5.08 5.18 21.96
CA HIS A 44 3.80 5.70 22.42
C HIS A 44 3.96 6.47 23.74
N ARG A 45 3.26 7.60 23.85
CA ARG A 45 3.23 8.44 25.07
C ARG A 45 2.79 7.67 26.31
N ALA A 46 1.83 6.75 26.14
CA ALA A 46 1.45 5.79 27.16
C ALA A 46 2.13 4.46 26.84
N PRO A 47 3.08 3.98 27.67
CA PRO A 47 3.82 2.76 27.39
C PRO A 47 2.88 1.55 27.42
N LEU A 48 2.95 0.74 26.35
CA LEU A 48 2.33 -0.58 26.29
C LEU A 48 3.22 -1.59 27.02
N ARG A 49 2.62 -2.64 27.60
CA ARG A 49 3.43 -3.72 28.17
C ARG A 49 4.07 -4.55 27.05
N ASP A 50 5.20 -5.18 27.33
CA ASP A 50 5.91 -5.99 26.33
C ASP A 50 5.02 -7.15 25.79
N ASP A 51 4.18 -7.77 26.63
CA ASP A 51 3.23 -8.81 26.18
C ASP A 51 2.18 -8.28 25.20
N GLU A 52 1.70 -7.05 25.41
CA GLU A 52 0.74 -6.39 24.51
C GLU A 52 1.41 -6.06 23.17
N ILE A 53 2.66 -5.60 23.20
CA ILE A 53 3.44 -5.29 22.01
C ILE A 53 3.70 -6.55 21.18
N GLU A 54 4.18 -7.64 21.79
CA GLU A 54 4.43 -8.92 21.10
C GLU A 54 3.14 -9.44 20.45
N LYS A 55 2.03 -9.42 21.20
CA LYS A 55 0.73 -9.86 20.69
C LYS A 55 0.29 -9.08 19.44
N ILE A 56 0.43 -7.75 19.45
CA ILE A 56 0.10 -6.90 18.31
C ILE A 56 1.02 -7.25 17.12
N VAL A 57 2.33 -7.33 17.35
CA VAL A 57 3.30 -7.60 16.29
C VAL A 57 3.06 -8.96 15.64
N ASP A 58 2.84 -10.01 16.44
CA ASP A 58 2.53 -11.35 15.94
C ASP A 58 1.25 -11.36 15.11
N TYR A 59 0.22 -10.67 15.58
CA TYR A 59 -1.06 -10.61 14.88
C TYR A 59 -0.90 -10.02 13.47
N PHE A 60 -0.27 -8.85 13.37
CA PHE A 60 -0.10 -8.13 12.10
C PHE A 60 0.93 -8.75 11.16
N THR A 61 1.92 -9.48 11.69
CA THR A 61 3.00 -10.03 10.85
C THR A 61 2.82 -11.50 10.49
N GLU A 62 2.01 -12.26 11.24
CA GLU A 62 1.91 -13.72 11.07
C GLU A 62 0.49 -14.28 11.04
N LYS A 63 -0.52 -13.60 11.61
CA LYS A 63 -1.87 -14.20 11.82
C LYS A 63 -2.94 -13.78 10.83
N LEU A 64 -2.78 -12.65 10.14
CA LEU A 64 -3.80 -12.16 9.21
C LEU A 64 -3.73 -12.83 7.83
N TYR A 65 -2.58 -13.42 7.46
CA TYR A 65 -2.31 -14.16 6.21
C TYR A 65 -2.64 -13.43 4.89
N SER A 66 -3.24 -12.24 4.93
CA SER A 66 -3.63 -11.43 3.78
C SER A 66 -3.49 -9.94 4.11
N HIS A 67 -2.92 -9.19 3.16
CA HIS A 67 -2.86 -7.73 3.22
C HIS A 67 -4.22 -7.06 2.91
N GLN A 68 -5.22 -7.84 2.49
CA GLN A 68 -6.58 -7.35 2.24
C GLN A 68 -7.52 -7.59 3.42
N TYR A 69 -7.02 -8.19 4.52
CA TYR A 69 -7.82 -8.43 5.69
C TYR A 69 -8.12 -7.12 6.43
N PHE A 70 -9.40 -6.84 6.65
CA PHE A 70 -9.85 -5.67 7.40
C PHE A 70 -10.04 -5.99 8.88
N ILE A 71 -9.30 -5.29 9.74
CA ILE A 71 -9.40 -5.45 11.19
C ILE A 71 -10.55 -4.59 11.70
N GLY A 72 -11.60 -5.24 12.20
CA GLY A 72 -12.76 -4.57 12.77
C GLY A 72 -12.50 -4.02 14.17
N ARG A 73 -13.32 -3.05 14.61
CA ARG A 73 -13.25 -2.52 16.00
C ARG A 73 -13.45 -3.61 17.07
N LYS A 74 -14.30 -4.60 16.78
CA LYS A 74 -14.57 -5.71 17.69
C LYS A 74 -13.31 -6.54 17.92
N GLU A 75 -12.73 -7.03 16.83
CA GLU A 75 -11.48 -7.78 16.80
C GLU A 75 -10.32 -7.00 17.44
N ALA A 76 -10.17 -5.72 17.11
CA ALA A 76 -9.15 -4.87 17.71
C ALA A 76 -9.26 -4.76 19.26
N ARG A 77 -10.48 -4.81 19.81
CA ARG A 77 -10.70 -4.79 21.26
C ARG A 77 -10.58 -6.16 21.90
N GLU A 78 -11.27 -7.15 21.34
CA GLU A 78 -11.42 -8.48 21.94
C GLU A 78 -10.16 -9.33 21.69
N ASP A 79 -9.68 -9.35 20.45
CA ASP A 79 -8.56 -10.20 20.05
C ASP A 79 -7.22 -9.52 20.28
N LEU A 80 -7.09 -8.21 20.01
CA LEU A 80 -5.84 -7.47 20.20
C LEU A 80 -5.72 -6.75 21.56
N GLY A 81 -6.82 -6.50 22.26
CA GLY A 81 -6.80 -5.80 23.55
C GLY A 81 -6.51 -4.30 23.44
N LEU A 82 -6.73 -3.67 22.28
CA LEU A 82 -6.42 -2.26 22.06
C LEU A 82 -7.41 -1.35 22.81
N ARG A 83 -6.97 -0.81 23.94
CA ARG A 83 -7.77 0.07 24.81
C ARG A 83 -8.11 1.42 24.17
N THR A 84 -7.36 1.82 23.15
CA THR A 84 -7.60 3.06 22.40
C THR A 84 -8.79 2.99 21.46
N VAL A 85 -9.28 1.78 21.15
CA VAL A 85 -10.44 1.60 20.27
C VAL A 85 -11.71 1.80 21.08
N MET A 86 -12.35 2.95 20.89
CA MET A 86 -13.62 3.28 21.53
C MET A 86 -14.71 3.49 20.47
N ASN A 87 -15.97 3.35 20.90
CA ASN A 87 -17.09 3.74 20.07
C ASN A 87 -17.31 5.25 20.24
N ALA A 88 -17.38 5.97 19.12
CA ALA A 88 -17.81 7.35 19.11
C ALA A 88 -19.32 7.45 19.38
N ASP A 89 -19.75 8.52 20.05
CA ASP A 89 -21.18 8.85 20.11
C ASP A 89 -21.70 9.29 18.73
N ALA A 90 -23.00 9.57 18.63
CA ALA A 90 -23.62 9.93 17.37
C ALA A 90 -23.03 11.22 16.76
N VAL A 91 -22.76 12.24 17.59
CA VAL A 91 -22.26 13.55 17.15
C VAL A 91 -20.83 13.42 16.62
N LEU A 92 -19.97 12.72 17.37
CA LEU A 92 -18.60 12.48 16.98
C LEU A 92 -18.53 11.56 15.74
N THR A 93 -19.39 10.55 15.66
CA THR A 93 -19.47 9.67 14.48
C THR A 93 -19.82 10.47 13.23
N GLU A 94 -20.87 11.30 13.29
CA GLU A 94 -21.27 12.15 12.16
C GLU A 94 -20.14 13.10 11.75
N SER A 95 -19.44 13.69 12.71
CA SER A 95 -18.31 14.59 12.45
C SER A 95 -17.14 13.88 11.76
N ILE A 96 -16.77 12.68 12.22
CA ILE A 96 -15.71 11.87 11.60
C ILE A 96 -16.12 11.45 10.19
N THR A 97 -17.38 11.07 9.97
CA THR A 97 -17.89 10.70 8.65
C THR A 97 -17.84 11.87 7.68
N LYS A 98 -18.28 13.07 8.08
CA LYS A 98 -18.19 14.27 7.23
C LYS A 98 -16.74 14.60 6.86
N LEU A 99 -15.84 14.55 7.83
CA LEU A 99 -14.41 14.77 7.59
C LEU A 99 -13.83 13.74 6.61
N TYR A 100 -14.19 12.48 6.78
CA TYR A 100 -13.81 11.43 5.84
C TYR A 100 -14.38 11.68 4.43
N ASP A 101 -15.63 12.10 4.30
CA ASP A 101 -16.26 12.38 3.00
C ASP A 101 -15.59 13.57 2.29
N GLU A 102 -15.18 14.60 3.03
CA GLU A 102 -14.39 15.72 2.51
C GLU A 102 -13.03 15.24 1.98
N TYR A 103 -12.29 14.45 2.77
CA TYR A 103 -11.03 13.85 2.34
C TYR A 103 -11.18 12.90 1.16
N ARG A 104 -12.23 12.08 1.17
CA ARG A 104 -12.57 11.15 0.10
C ARG A 104 -12.82 11.90 -1.20
N SER A 105 -13.56 13.01 -1.15
CA SER A 105 -13.81 13.86 -2.32
C SER A 105 -12.54 14.58 -2.77
N ALA A 106 -11.79 15.18 -1.86
CA ALA A 106 -10.56 15.92 -2.17
C ALA A 106 -9.46 15.04 -2.78
N MET A 107 -9.29 13.82 -2.25
CA MET A 107 -8.32 12.83 -2.75
C MET A 107 -8.90 11.91 -3.83
N LYS A 108 -10.18 12.07 -4.19
CA LYS A 108 -10.85 11.28 -5.24
C LYS A 108 -10.78 9.76 -5.00
N LEU A 109 -10.93 9.33 -3.74
CA LEU A 109 -10.72 7.93 -3.34
C LEU A 109 -11.79 6.97 -3.90
N ASP A 110 -12.90 7.49 -4.41
CA ASP A 110 -14.00 6.76 -5.02
C ASP A 110 -14.07 6.87 -6.54
N GLU A 111 -13.18 7.64 -7.15
CA GLU A 111 -13.02 7.61 -8.59
C GLU A 111 -12.54 6.21 -9.00
N THR A 112 -13.12 5.70 -10.10
CA THR A 112 -12.80 4.39 -10.68
C THR A 112 -11.30 4.16 -10.80
N VAL A 113 -10.88 2.89 -10.76
CA VAL A 113 -9.50 2.42 -10.96
C VAL A 113 -8.69 3.38 -11.83
N TRP A 114 -7.70 4.03 -11.20
CA TRP A 114 -6.83 4.98 -11.86
C TRP A 114 -6.22 4.37 -13.12
N ASN A 115 -6.36 5.07 -14.26
CA ASN A 115 -5.89 4.59 -15.56
C ASN A 115 -5.24 5.74 -16.34
N PRO A 116 -3.95 5.63 -16.73
CA PRO A 116 -3.27 6.66 -17.50
C PRO A 116 -4.00 7.12 -18.77
N GLU A 117 -4.73 6.23 -19.45
CA GLU A 117 -5.51 6.55 -20.65
C GLU A 117 -6.67 7.49 -20.33
N ASN A 118 -7.37 7.24 -19.22
CA ASN A 118 -8.45 8.11 -18.74
C ASN A 118 -7.88 9.46 -18.26
N GLU A 119 -6.71 9.44 -17.64
CA GLU A 119 -6.05 10.65 -17.14
C GLU A 119 -5.54 11.55 -18.26
N LEU A 120 -5.03 10.97 -19.36
CA LEU A 120 -4.62 11.73 -20.53
C LEU A 120 -5.82 12.48 -21.15
N GLY A 121 -6.98 11.83 -21.22
CA GLY A 121 -8.22 12.39 -21.76
C GLY A 121 -8.40 12.13 -23.27
N THR A 122 -9.65 12.18 -23.73
CA THR A 122 -10.01 11.84 -25.11
C THR A 122 -9.36 12.79 -26.10
N ASN A 123 -8.67 12.26 -27.12
CA ASN A 123 -7.97 13.00 -28.18
C ASN A 123 -6.81 13.91 -27.71
N ALA A 124 -6.35 13.78 -26.46
CA ALA A 124 -5.18 14.51 -25.99
C ALA A 124 -3.87 13.77 -26.36
N VAL A 125 -2.82 14.53 -26.67
CA VAL A 125 -1.46 13.99 -26.89
C VAL A 125 -0.61 14.13 -25.62
N GLN A 126 -0.91 15.14 -24.81
CA GLN A 126 -0.28 15.36 -23.51
C GLN A 126 -1.29 15.93 -22.54
N ASN A 127 -1.11 15.63 -21.25
CA ASN A 127 -1.87 16.25 -20.17
C ASN A 127 -0.99 16.40 -18.93
N LYS A 128 -1.34 17.33 -18.06
CA LYS A 128 -0.74 17.45 -16.72
C LYS A 128 -1.87 17.53 -15.71
N LYS A 129 -1.81 16.70 -14.67
CA LYS A 129 -2.78 16.71 -13.58
C LYS A 129 -2.09 16.77 -12.24
N ASP A 130 -2.71 17.49 -11.32
CA ASP A 130 -2.30 17.58 -9.93
C ASP A 130 -3.26 16.75 -9.07
N TYR A 131 -2.69 16.02 -8.12
CA TYR A 131 -3.41 15.16 -7.19
C TYR A 131 -3.00 15.51 -5.77
N SER A 132 -3.98 15.70 -4.89
CA SER A 132 -3.75 15.68 -3.45
C SER A 132 -3.91 14.24 -2.98
N ILE A 133 -2.87 13.67 -2.38
CA ILE A 133 -2.86 12.24 -1.98
C ILE A 133 -2.74 12.03 -0.47
N ALA A 134 -2.48 13.11 0.28
CA ALA A 134 -2.47 13.08 1.74
C ALA A 134 -2.77 14.47 2.28
N PHE A 135 -3.36 14.51 3.47
CA PHE A 135 -3.64 15.72 4.23
C PHE A 135 -3.09 15.57 5.64
N ILE A 136 -2.49 16.63 6.17
CA ILE A 136 -2.13 16.78 7.58
C ILE A 136 -2.73 18.09 8.05
N GLU A 137 -3.72 17.98 8.93
CA GLU A 137 -4.48 19.12 9.39
C GLU A 137 -4.46 19.25 10.91
N SER A 138 -4.55 20.49 11.33
CA SER A 138 -4.77 20.93 12.70
C SER A 138 -5.87 21.97 12.69
N ARG A 139 -6.24 22.49 13.86
CA ARG A 139 -7.25 23.54 13.97
C ARG A 139 -6.94 24.78 13.10
N ASP A 140 -5.66 25.13 13.00
CA ASP A 140 -5.23 26.41 12.43
C ASP A 140 -4.48 26.27 11.10
N VAL A 141 -4.01 25.07 10.78
CA VAL A 141 -3.17 24.81 9.60
C VAL A 141 -3.61 23.52 8.92
N SER A 142 -3.76 23.59 7.60
CA SER A 142 -3.94 22.46 6.71
C SER A 142 -2.75 22.39 5.75
N ASN A 143 -2.11 21.23 5.65
CA ASN A 143 -1.10 20.93 4.64
C ASN A 143 -1.56 19.75 3.82
N GLN A 144 -1.24 19.76 2.54
CA GLN A 144 -1.53 18.64 1.64
C GLN A 144 -0.28 18.20 0.90
N PHE A 145 -0.15 16.89 0.70
CA PHE A 145 0.88 16.33 -0.16
C PHE A 145 0.35 16.27 -1.59
N GLN A 146 0.92 17.08 -2.47
CA GLN A 146 0.56 17.14 -3.87
C GLN A 146 1.52 16.32 -4.73
N LEU A 147 0.97 15.67 -5.75
CA LEU A 147 1.67 15.04 -6.86
C LEU A 147 1.25 15.71 -8.17
N SER A 148 2.21 16.20 -8.94
CA SER A 148 1.97 16.62 -10.33
C SER A 148 2.45 15.54 -11.28
N ILE A 149 1.55 15.02 -12.12
CA ILE A 149 1.85 13.95 -13.08
C ILE A 149 1.64 14.49 -14.49
N GLU A 150 2.65 14.29 -15.34
CA GLU A 150 2.55 14.52 -16.78
C GLU A 150 2.25 13.21 -17.49
N TYR A 151 1.32 13.26 -18.44
CA TYR A 151 0.90 12.16 -19.31
C TYR A 151 1.24 12.53 -20.75
N ARG A 152 1.69 11.55 -21.53
CA ARG A 152 1.99 11.72 -22.95
C ARG A 152 1.67 10.46 -23.73
N LYS A 153 0.97 10.62 -24.84
CA LYS A 153 0.77 9.54 -25.82
C LYS A 153 2.06 9.31 -26.61
N GLN A 154 2.51 8.07 -26.67
CA GLN A 154 3.70 7.66 -27.42
C GLN A 154 3.44 6.37 -28.21
N GLN A 155 4.15 6.20 -29.32
CA GLN A 155 4.16 4.96 -30.08
C GLN A 155 5.34 4.12 -29.64
N VAL A 156 5.05 2.95 -29.07
CA VAL A 156 6.06 2.00 -28.64
C VAL A 156 6.05 0.82 -29.61
N PRO A 157 7.21 0.41 -30.14
CA PRO A 157 7.27 -0.77 -30.99
C PRO A 157 7.14 -2.02 -30.11
N VAL A 158 6.14 -2.86 -30.41
CA VAL A 158 5.89 -4.14 -29.75
C VAL A 158 6.03 -5.28 -30.75
N MET A 159 6.55 -6.41 -30.29
CA MET A 159 6.64 -7.62 -31.11
C MET A 159 5.33 -8.40 -31.02
N ALA A 160 4.63 -8.54 -32.16
CA ALA A 160 3.42 -9.34 -32.26
C ALA A 160 3.72 -10.68 -32.95
N GLN A 161 3.23 -11.78 -32.38
CA GLN A 161 3.22 -13.08 -33.06
C GLN A 161 2.09 -13.11 -34.07
N THR A 162 2.43 -13.34 -35.33
CA THR A 162 1.47 -13.60 -36.42
C THR A 162 1.67 -15.04 -36.92
N PRO A 163 0.70 -15.62 -37.64
CA PRO A 163 0.86 -16.95 -38.27
C PRO A 163 2.07 -17.07 -39.21
N GLN A 164 2.65 -15.93 -39.62
CA GLN A 164 3.79 -15.83 -40.54
C GLN A 164 5.13 -15.52 -39.83
N GLY A 165 5.13 -15.37 -38.49
CA GLY A 165 6.32 -15.06 -37.69
C GLY A 165 6.14 -13.88 -36.73
N GLN A 166 7.22 -13.50 -36.05
CA GLN A 166 7.25 -12.32 -35.19
C GLN A 166 7.42 -11.06 -36.05
N VAL A 167 6.50 -10.11 -35.92
CA VAL A 167 6.53 -8.83 -36.64
C VAL A 167 6.48 -7.69 -35.62
N GLN A 168 7.25 -6.63 -35.86
CA GLN A 168 7.23 -5.43 -35.02
C GLN A 168 6.11 -4.50 -35.49
N ILE A 169 5.19 -4.16 -34.59
CA ILE A 169 4.09 -3.21 -34.85
C ILE A 169 4.20 -2.03 -33.89
N ALA A 170 3.82 -0.83 -34.32
CA ALA A 170 3.74 0.33 -33.46
C ALA A 170 2.40 0.31 -32.71
N GLN A 171 2.45 0.32 -31.38
CA GLN A 171 1.27 0.40 -30.53
C GLN A 171 1.27 1.74 -29.78
N ASP A 172 0.12 2.42 -29.79
CA ASP A 172 -0.10 3.60 -28.97
C ASP A 172 -0.15 3.21 -27.49
N GLN A 173 0.59 3.92 -26.65
CA GLN A 173 0.58 3.78 -25.20
C GLN A 173 0.68 5.15 -24.53
N VAL A 174 0.02 5.32 -23.39
CA VAL A 174 0.25 6.49 -22.53
C VAL A 174 1.42 6.25 -21.58
N ALA A 175 2.48 7.05 -21.74
CA ALA A 175 3.53 7.19 -20.75
C ALA A 175 3.18 8.29 -19.76
N TRP A 176 3.64 8.15 -18.52
CA TRP A 176 3.47 9.17 -17.50
C TRP A 176 4.69 9.26 -16.59
N ARG A 177 4.88 10.43 -15.97
CA ARG A 177 5.93 10.67 -14.99
C ARG A 177 5.48 11.67 -13.94
N ILE A 178 5.95 11.49 -12.71
CA ILE A 178 5.80 12.49 -11.64
C ILE A 178 6.84 13.59 -11.92
N VAL A 179 6.37 14.83 -12.04
CA VAL A 179 7.23 16.00 -12.28
C VAL A 179 7.43 16.88 -11.05
N GLU A 180 6.51 16.81 -10.10
CA GLU A 180 6.61 17.53 -8.84
C GLU A 180 5.93 16.71 -7.74
N GLN A 181 6.52 16.73 -6.54
CA GLN A 181 5.90 16.16 -5.35
C GLN A 181 6.34 16.92 -4.10
N GLY A 182 5.43 17.15 -3.16
CA GLY A 182 5.77 17.80 -1.91
C GLY A 182 4.57 18.21 -1.06
N TRP A 183 4.87 18.57 0.19
CA TRP A 183 3.93 19.22 1.09
C TRP A 183 3.75 20.69 0.69
N ARG A 184 2.49 21.13 0.62
CA ARG A 184 2.09 22.52 0.37
C ARG A 184 1.04 22.97 1.37
#